data_AF-H9FF28-F1
#
_entry.id   AF-H9FF28-F1
#
_cell.length_a   1.000
_cell.length_b   1.000
_cell.length_c   1.000
_cell.angle_alpha   90.00
_cell.angle_beta   90.00
_cell.angle_gamma   90.00
#
_symmetry.space_group_name_H-M   'P 1'
#
loop_
_entity.id
_entity.type
_entity.pdbx_description
1 polymer ?
#
loop_
_entity_poly.entity_id
_entity_poly.type
_entity_poly.pdbx_seq_one_letter_code
_entity_poly.pdbx_strand_id
1 'polypeptide(L)'
;GYAPTWRALAGDVRDWASAIRVAALDCMEEKNQAVCHDYDIHFYPTFRYFKAFTKEFTTGENFKGPDRELRTVRQTMIDFLQNHTEGSRPPACPPLDPIQPSDVLSLLDNHGSHYVPIVFESNSSY
;
A
#
# COMPACT_ATOMS: atom_id res chain seq x y z
N GLY A 1 0.29 -4.62 -22.83
CA GLY A 1 1.15 -3.80 -21.94
C GLY A 1 0.46 -3.61 -20.61
N TYR A 2 1.20 -3.29 -19.55
CA TYR A 2 0.68 -3.30 -18.17
C TYR A 2 -0.08 -2.02 -17.75
N ALA A 3 0.04 -0.94 -18.52
CA ALA A 3 -0.54 0.37 -18.17
C ALA A 3 -2.06 0.36 -17.84
N PRO A 4 -2.94 -0.39 -18.55
CA PRO A 4 -4.35 -0.46 -18.19
C PRO A 4 -4.58 -1.01 -16.77
N THR A 5 -3.87 -2.08 -16.38
CA THR A 5 -3.96 -2.68 -15.04
C THR A 5 -3.53 -1.69 -13.95
N TRP A 6 -2.44 -0.95 -14.18
CA TRP A 6 -1.97 0.06 -13.22
C TRP A 6 -2.94 1.23 -13.06
N ARG A 7 -3.58 1.67 -14.15
CA ARG A 7 -4.63 2.70 -14.08
C ARG A 7 -5.88 2.21 -13.35
N ALA A 8 -6.29 0.95 -13.58
CA ALA A 8 -7.40 0.34 -12.87
C ALA A 8 -7.11 0.26 -11.37
N LEU A 9 -5.90 -0.18 -10.99
CA LEU A 9 -5.46 -0.17 -9.59
C LEU A 9 -5.50 1.23 -8.99
N ALA A 10 -4.95 2.24 -9.67
CA ALA A 10 -4.98 3.62 -9.18
C ALA A 10 -6.40 4.17 -8.98
N GLY A 11 -7.36 3.72 -9.79
CA GLY A 11 -8.78 4.02 -9.61
C GLY A 11 -9.40 3.29 -8.42
N ASP A 12 -9.08 2.01 -8.25
CA ASP A 12 -9.57 1.12 -7.18
C ASP A 12 -9.12 1.59 -5.79
N VAL A 13 -7.88 2.04 -5.66
CA VAL A 13 -7.28 2.46 -4.38
C VAL A 13 -7.22 3.98 -4.21
N ARG A 14 -7.93 4.75 -5.04
CA ARG A 14 -7.89 6.23 -5.01
C ARG A 14 -8.23 6.79 -3.62
N ASP A 15 -9.22 6.19 -2.97
CA ASP A 15 -9.72 6.67 -1.68
C ASP A 15 -8.80 6.26 -0.52
N TRP A 16 -7.70 5.54 -0.80
CA TRP A 16 -6.65 5.19 0.17
C TRP A 16 -5.50 6.20 0.19
N ALA A 17 -5.58 7.30 -0.56
CA ALA A 17 -4.49 8.26 -0.79
C ALA A 17 -3.88 8.89 0.48
N SER A 18 -4.55 8.78 1.63
CA SER A 18 -4.05 9.19 2.94
C SER A 18 -3.13 8.15 3.60
N ALA A 19 -3.24 6.87 3.21
CA ALA A 19 -2.43 5.76 3.67
C ALA A 19 -1.36 5.37 2.64
N ILE A 20 -1.74 5.23 1.37
CA ILE A 20 -0.84 4.83 0.28
C ILE A 20 -1.25 5.51 -1.02
N ARG A 21 -0.25 5.91 -1.83
CA ARG A 21 -0.48 6.50 -3.16
C ARG A 21 0.20 5.68 -4.22
N VAL A 22 -0.45 5.60 -5.38
CA VAL A 22 0.09 4.96 -6.58
C VAL A 22 0.67 6.04 -7.49
N ALA A 23 1.89 5.82 -7.97
CA ALA A 23 2.60 6.71 -8.89
C ALA A 23 3.24 5.90 -10.03
N ALA A 24 3.66 6.58 -11.09
CA ALA A 24 4.42 5.99 -12.18
C ALA A 24 5.50 6.97 -12.65
N LEU A 25 6.67 6.45 -13.00
CA LEU A 25 7.78 7.19 -13.59
C LEU A 25 8.18 6.51 -14.91
N ASP A 26 8.24 7.26 -15.99
CA ASP A 26 8.63 6.72 -17.29
C ASP A 26 10.15 6.78 -17.46
N CYS A 27 10.82 5.65 -17.22
CA CYS A 27 12.27 5.54 -17.36
C CYS A 27 12.77 5.56 -18.81
N MET A 28 11.86 5.54 -19.81
CA MET A 28 12.26 5.72 -21.22
C MET A 28 12.53 7.18 -21.57
N GLU A 29 12.00 8.13 -20.79
CA GLU A 29 12.30 9.55 -20.99
C GLU A 29 13.73 9.86 -20.54
N GLU A 30 14.52 10.50 -21.40
CA GLU A 30 15.95 10.84 -21.15
C GLU A 30 16.16 11.54 -19.79
N LYS A 31 15.30 12.50 -19.45
CA LYS A 31 15.34 13.23 -18.18
C LYS A 31 15.16 12.35 -16.92
N ASN A 32 14.56 11.16 -17.05
CA ASN A 32 14.29 10.25 -15.94
C ASN A 32 15.36 9.14 -15.82
N GLN A 33 16.23 8.97 -16.83
CA GLN A 33 17.20 7.85 -16.87
C GLN A 33 18.14 7.84 -15.66
N ALA A 34 18.66 9.00 -15.24
CA ALA A 34 19.53 9.11 -14.08
C ALA A 34 18.82 8.66 -12.79
N VAL A 35 17.59 9.13 -12.57
CA VAL A 35 16.79 8.71 -11.40
C VAL A 35 16.50 7.22 -11.45
N CYS A 36 16.12 6.67 -12.61
CA CYS A 36 15.85 5.23 -12.71
C CYS A 36 17.10 4.37 -12.49
N HIS A 37 18.27 4.85 -12.90
CA HIS A 37 19.55 4.21 -12.58
C HIS A 37 19.83 4.26 -11.07
N ASP A 38 19.69 5.41 -10.43
CA ASP A 38 19.93 5.57 -8.98
C ASP A 38 18.99 4.69 -8.14
N TYR A 39 17.76 4.49 -8.59
CA TYR A 39 16.76 3.60 -7.97
C TYR A 39 16.90 2.12 -8.39
N ASP A 40 17.99 1.75 -9.05
CA ASP A 40 18.33 0.35 -9.39
C ASP A 40 17.27 -0.32 -10.28
N ILE A 41 16.76 0.42 -11.28
CA ILE A 41 15.73 -0.07 -12.21
C ILE A 41 16.37 -0.67 -13.46
N HIS A 42 16.33 -2.00 -13.55
CA HIS A 42 16.90 -2.77 -14.66
C HIS A 42 15.86 -3.33 -15.64
N PHE A 43 14.61 -3.48 -15.20
CA PHE A 43 13.55 -4.13 -15.97
C PHE A 43 12.21 -3.41 -15.80
N TYR A 44 11.33 -3.56 -16.79
CA TYR A 44 10.03 -2.89 -16.80
C TYR A 44 8.87 -3.87 -16.90
N PRO A 45 7.74 -3.59 -16.23
CA PRO A 45 7.64 -2.62 -15.13
C PRO A 45 8.36 -3.16 -13.87
N THR A 46 8.79 -2.24 -13.00
CA THR A 46 9.28 -2.56 -11.64
C THR A 46 8.43 -1.79 -10.64
N PHE A 47 7.97 -2.45 -9.58
CA PHE A 47 7.20 -1.83 -8.50
C PHE A 47 8.07 -1.71 -7.26
N ARG A 48 8.06 -0.53 -6.65
CA ARG A 48 8.76 -0.22 -5.40
C ARG A 48 7.78 0.34 -4.39
N TYR A 49 7.87 -0.11 -3.15
CA TYR A 49 7.15 0.45 -2.02
C TYR A 49 8.05 1.34 -1.17
N PHE A 50 7.50 2.45 -0.69
CA PHE A 50 8.20 3.42 0.15
C PHE A 50 7.39 3.66 1.40
N LYS A 51 8.02 3.44 2.57
CA LYS A 51 7.38 3.68 3.87
C LYS A 51 7.19 5.17 4.10
N ALA A 52 6.15 5.54 4.85
CA ALA A 52 5.96 6.93 5.23
C ALA A 52 7.15 7.42 6.07
N PHE A 53 7.41 8.72 5.98
CA PHE A 53 8.47 9.40 6.73
C PHE A 53 9.90 8.91 6.46
N THR A 54 10.12 8.14 5.38
CA THR A 54 11.46 7.80 4.89
C THR A 54 12.20 9.10 4.51
N LYS A 55 13.24 9.45 5.26
CA LYS A 55 14.08 10.64 5.01
C LYS A 55 15.37 10.29 4.28
N GLU A 56 15.97 9.16 4.65
CA GLU A 56 17.18 8.67 4.03
C GLU A 56 16.88 8.08 2.66
N PHE A 57 17.85 8.17 1.75
CA PHE A 57 17.72 7.56 0.45
C PHE A 57 17.57 6.03 0.56
N THR A 58 16.61 5.49 -0.20
CA THR A 58 16.41 4.06 -0.38
C THR A 58 15.86 3.81 -1.78
N THR A 59 16.19 2.66 -2.36
CA THR A 59 15.62 2.23 -3.64
C THR A 59 14.18 1.69 -3.48
N GLY A 60 13.69 1.58 -2.24
CA GLY A 60 12.37 1.08 -1.91
C GLY A 60 12.29 -0.45 -1.89
N GLU A 61 11.25 -0.97 -1.26
CA GLU A 61 11.04 -2.41 -1.15
C GLU A 61 10.47 -2.97 -2.45
N ASN A 62 11.08 -4.03 -2.98
CA ASN A 62 10.58 -4.71 -4.18
C ASN A 62 9.22 -5.35 -3.92
N PHE A 63 8.36 -5.33 -4.94
CA PHE A 63 7.14 -6.13 -4.96
C PHE A 63 7.46 -7.64 -4.96
N LYS A 64 6.78 -8.39 -4.09
CA LYS A 64 7.01 -9.84 -3.86
C LYS A 64 5.77 -10.71 -4.10
N GLY A 65 4.77 -10.21 -4.82
CA GLY A 65 3.57 -10.99 -5.15
C GLY A 65 3.81 -12.07 -6.21
N PRO A 66 2.98 -13.12 -6.25
CA PRO A 66 3.10 -14.25 -7.19
C PRO A 66 2.89 -13.84 -8.66
N ASP A 67 2.10 -12.79 -8.88
CA ASP A 67 1.80 -12.23 -10.19
C ASP A 67 1.58 -10.72 -10.06
N ARG A 68 1.27 -10.06 -11.17
CA ARG A 68 0.99 -8.62 -11.22
C ARG A 68 -0.48 -8.38 -11.58
N GLU A 69 -1.39 -9.25 -11.16
CA GLU A 69 -2.81 -8.97 -11.35
C GLU A 69 -3.30 -7.92 -10.34
N LEU A 70 -4.36 -7.18 -10.70
CA LEU A 70 -4.87 -6.08 -9.88
C LEU A 70 -5.15 -6.53 -8.45
N ARG A 71 -5.80 -7.69 -8.29
CA ARG A 71 -6.15 -8.26 -6.98
C ARG A 71 -4.91 -8.52 -6.14
N THR A 72 -3.92 -9.21 -6.71
CA THR A 72 -2.66 -9.53 -6.04
C THR A 72 -1.90 -8.27 -5.65
N VAL A 73 -1.82 -7.28 -6.53
CA VAL A 73 -1.16 -6.01 -6.22
C VAL A 73 -1.87 -5.29 -5.08
N ARG A 74 -3.21 -5.23 -5.10
CA ARG A 74 -4.01 -4.64 -4.01
C ARG A 74 -3.77 -5.35 -2.67
N GLN A 75 -3.72 -6.69 -2.66
CA GLN A 75 -3.43 -7.48 -1.46
C GLN A 75 -2.04 -7.16 -0.90
N THR A 76 -1.01 -7.19 -1.75
CA THR A 76 0.36 -6.85 -1.31
C THR A 76 0.51 -5.40 -0.86
N MET A 77 -0.32 -4.47 -1.33
CA MET A 77 -0.38 -3.11 -0.80
C MET A 77 -0.90 -3.09 0.65
N ILE A 78 -1.90 -3.92 0.97
CA ILE A 78 -2.41 -4.09 2.34
C ILE A 78 -1.32 -4.73 3.21
N ASP A 79 -0.68 -5.80 2.75
CA ASP A 79 0.42 -6.46 3.47
C ASP A 79 1.55 -5.47 3.77
N PHE A 80 1.92 -4.64 2.79
CA PHE A 80 2.92 -3.59 2.96
C PHE A 80 2.49 -2.55 4.00
N LEU A 81 1.21 -2.15 3.99
CA LEU A 81 0.63 -1.21 4.96
C LEU A 81 0.51 -1.78 6.37
N GLN A 82 0.34 -3.09 6.54
CA GLN A 82 0.34 -3.75 7.85
C GLN A 82 1.77 -3.94 8.39
N ASN A 83 2.77 -4.05 7.51
CA ASN A 83 4.17 -4.26 7.87
C ASN A 83 4.91 -2.93 8.15
N HIS A 84 4.38 -2.10 9.05
CA HIS A 84 5.02 -0.88 9.53
C HIS A 84 5.57 -1.04 10.96
N THR A 85 6.71 -0.40 11.23
CA THR A 85 7.12 -0.11 12.62
C THR A 85 6.35 1.12 13.13
N GLU A 86 6.20 1.29 14.45
CA GLU A 86 5.39 2.35 15.07
C GLU A 86 5.70 3.78 14.57
N GLY A 87 6.90 4.05 14.05
CA GLY A 87 7.29 5.34 13.47
C GLY A 87 7.08 5.51 11.96
N SER A 88 6.66 4.46 11.26
CA SER A 88 6.50 4.45 9.78
C SER A 88 5.04 4.37 9.32
N ARG A 89 4.09 4.35 10.26
CA ARG A 89 2.66 4.35 9.98
C ARG A 89 2.19 5.75 9.57
N PRO A 90 1.56 5.95 8.41
CA PRO A 90 0.87 7.20 8.11
C PRO A 90 -0.21 7.48 9.18
N PRO A 91 -0.29 8.69 9.78
CA PRO A 91 -1.29 9.03 10.80
C PRO A 91 -2.73 8.84 10.34
N ALA A 92 -2.98 8.98 9.04
CA ALA A 92 -4.29 8.81 8.43
C ALA A 92 -4.55 7.37 7.94
N CYS A 93 -3.64 6.42 8.20
CA CYS A 93 -3.84 5.00 7.95
C CYS A 93 -4.53 4.36 9.17
N PRO A 94 -5.81 3.94 9.06
CA PRO A 94 -6.53 3.32 10.17
C PRO A 94 -5.88 1.98 10.58
N PRO A 95 -6.07 1.50 11.81
CA PRO A 95 -5.64 0.16 12.23
C PRO A 95 -6.16 -0.90 11.25
N LEU A 96 -5.25 -1.76 10.77
CA LEU A 96 -5.56 -2.85 9.83
C LEU A 96 -5.32 -4.23 10.47
N ASP A 97 -4.82 -4.25 11.70
CA ASP A 97 -4.54 -5.47 12.44
C ASP A 97 -5.87 -6.10 12.93
N PRO A 98 -5.96 -7.44 12.99
CA PRO A 98 -7.15 -8.10 13.49
C PRO A 98 -7.49 -7.68 14.92
N ILE A 99 -8.77 -7.39 15.16
CA ILE A 99 -9.28 -7.05 16.49
C ILE A 99 -9.49 -8.35 17.28
N GLN A 100 -9.04 -8.38 18.54
CA GLN A 100 -9.30 -9.50 19.43
C GLN A 100 -10.77 -9.50 19.89
N PRO A 101 -11.41 -10.67 20.08
CA PRO A 101 -12.80 -10.73 20.53
C PRO A 101 -13.07 -9.97 21.83
N SER A 102 -12.08 -9.89 22.74
CA SER A 102 -12.17 -9.13 24.00
C SER A 102 -12.35 -7.63 23.79
N ASP A 103 -11.86 -7.10 22.67
CA ASP A 103 -11.74 -5.67 22.42
C ASP A 103 -12.92 -5.13 21.58
N VAL A 104 -13.82 -6.02 21.13
CA VAL A 104 -14.97 -5.60 20.31
C VAL A 104 -15.92 -4.68 21.08
N LEU A 105 -16.15 -4.95 22.37
CA LEU A 105 -17.07 -4.14 23.18
C LEU A 105 -16.55 -2.71 23.39
N SER A 106 -15.25 -2.53 23.58
CA SER A 106 -14.66 -1.19 23.78
C SER A 106 -14.75 -0.31 22.53
N LEU A 107 -14.88 -0.89 21.34
CA LEU A 107 -15.11 -0.15 20.10
C LEU A 107 -16.53 0.44 20.03
N LEU A 108 -17.53 -0.26 20.59
CA LEU A 108 -18.92 0.18 20.58
C LEU A 108 -19.17 1.31 21.59
N ASP A 109 -18.41 1.33 22.69
CA ASP A 109 -18.52 2.37 23.72
C ASP A 109 -17.89 3.70 23.29
N ASN A 110 -17.17 3.75 22.17
CA ASN A 110 -16.52 4.95 21.68
C ASN A 110 -17.53 5.88 20.96
N HIS A 111 -18.05 6.88 21.68
CA HIS A 111 -19.05 7.86 21.22
C HIS A 111 -18.60 8.79 20.07
N GLY A 112 -17.39 8.65 19.54
CA GLY A 112 -16.86 9.50 18.46
C GLY A 112 -17.42 9.19 17.07
N SER A 113 -17.98 8.00 16.85
CA SER A 113 -18.47 7.54 15.54
C SER A 113 -19.92 7.06 15.61
N HIS A 114 -20.73 7.44 14.62
CA HIS A 114 -22.14 7.02 14.55
C HIS A 114 -22.31 5.53 14.22
N TYR A 115 -21.29 4.86 13.66
CA TYR A 115 -21.33 3.47 13.23
C TYR A 115 -19.96 2.78 13.42
N VAL A 116 -19.98 1.49 13.76
CA VAL A 116 -18.79 0.63 13.88
C VAL A 116 -19.01 -0.64 13.05
N PRO A 117 -18.53 -0.69 11.79
CA PRO A 117 -18.61 -1.90 10.98
C PRO A 117 -17.60 -2.95 11.48
N ILE A 118 -18.07 -4.18 11.68
CA ILE A 118 -17.23 -5.34 12.04
C ILE A 118 -17.26 -6.32 10.87
N VAL A 119 -16.09 -6.60 10.30
CA VAL A 119 -15.92 -7.54 9.19
C VAL A 119 -15.29 -8.83 9.72
N PHE A 120 -15.97 -9.95 9.50
CA PHE A 120 -15.45 -11.28 9.81
C PHE A 120 -14.90 -11.90 8.54
N GLU A 121 -13.63 -12.29 8.58
CA GLU A 121 -12.94 -12.77 7.40
C GLU A 121 -11.88 -13.83 7.77
N SER A 122 -11.37 -14.55 6.77
CA SER A 122 -10.23 -15.44 6.97
C SER A 122 -8.92 -14.73 6.62
N ASN A 123 -7.79 -15.24 7.12
CA ASN A 123 -6.48 -14.61 6.94
C ASN A 123 -6.05 -14.36 5.48
N SER A 124 -6.72 -14.94 4.48
CA SER A 124 -6.35 -14.84 3.06
C SER A 124 -7.47 -14.27 2.18
N SER A 125 -8.47 -13.62 2.78
CA SER A 125 -9.71 -13.29 2.06
C SER A 125 -9.81 -11.86 1.53
N TYR A 126 -9.02 -10.91 2.05
CA TYR A 126 -8.91 -9.55 1.51
C TYR A 126 -8.18 -9.50 0.17
#